data_AF-A0A6J7PIG9-F1
#
_entry.id   AF-A0A6J7PIG9-F1
#
_cell.length_a   1.000
_cell.length_b   1.000
_cell.length_c   1.000
_cell.angle_alpha   90.00
_cell.angle_beta   90.00
_cell.angle_gamma   90.00
#
_symmetry.space_group_name_H-M   'P 1'
#
loop_
_entity.id
_entity.type
_entity.pdbx_description
1 polymer ?
#
loop_
_entity_poly.entity_id
_entity_poly.type
_entity_poly.pdbx_seq_one_letter_code
_entity_poly.pdbx_strand_id
1 'polypeptide(L)' 'MRTTSVRIDLQTHGDLKRLASDLHLSVGETVRYAVRRLNQAIIGEELRAALTTEELAWLDSGHSHSQKLG' A
#
# COMPACT_ATOMS: atom_id res chain seq x y z
N MET A 1 12.72 10.02 -16.18
CA MET A 1 11.62 9.13 -15.73
C MET A 1 11.44 8.05 -16.79
N ARG A 2 11.45 6.76 -16.43
CA ARG A 2 11.31 5.68 -17.42
C ARG A 2 9.84 5.37 -17.62
N THR A 3 9.36 5.41 -18.86
CA THR A 3 7.96 5.12 -19.20
C THR A 3 7.81 3.67 -19.65
N THR A 4 6.60 3.15 -19.51
CA THR A 4 6.22 1.80 -19.95
C THR A 4 4.78 1.85 -20.42
N SER A 5 4.49 1.10 -21.48
CA SER A 5 3.14 0.99 -22.03
C SER A 5 2.47 -0.28 -21.50
N VAL A 6 1.25 -0.14 -20.98
CA VAL A 6 0.41 -1.25 -20.53
C VAL A 6 -0.81 -1.31 -21.45
N ARG A 7 -1.15 -2.51 -21.93
CA ARG A 7 -2.37 -2.75 -22.71
C ARG A 7 -3.51 -3.13 -21.78
N ILE A 8 -4.64 -2.49 -21.96
CA ILE A 8 -5.90 -2.73 -21.25
C ILE A 8 -7.04 -2.63 -22.26
N ASP A 9 -8.18 -3.22 -21.94
CA ASP A 9 -9.37 -3.07 -22.77
C ASP A 9 -9.92 -1.63 -22.74
N LEU A 10 -10.80 -1.33 -23.70
CA LEU A 10 -11.35 0.01 -23.88
C LEU A 10 -12.23 0.46 -22.72
N GLN A 11 -12.95 -0.48 -22.09
CA GLN A 11 -13.82 -0.18 -20.96
C GLN A 11 -12.98 0.24 -19.74
N THR A 12 -11.98 -0.55 -19.39
CA THR A 12 -11.03 -0.24 -18.32
C THR A 12 -10.33 1.10 -18.54
N HIS A 13 -9.93 1.40 -19.78
CA HIS A 13 -9.34 2.70 -20.10
C HIS A 13 -10.34 3.86 -19.91
N GLY A 14 -11.61 3.66 -20.30
CA GLY A 14 -12.68 4.63 -20.07
C GLY A 14 -12.93 4.90 -18.59
N ASP A 15 -12.93 3.84 -17.78
CA ASP A 15 -13.10 3.94 -16.33
C ASP A 15 -11.92 4.67 -15.66
N LEU A 16 -10.69 4.37 -16.09
CA LEU A 16 -9.50 5.09 -15.63
C LEU A 16 -9.54 6.58 -15.99
N LYS A 17 -10.02 6.93 -17.20
CA LYS A 17 -10.18 8.33 -17.60
C LYS A 17 -11.19 9.07 -16.73
N ARG A 18 -12.33 8.43 -16.44
CA ARG A 18 -13.37 9.01 -15.58
C ARG A 18 -12.84 9.26 -14.18
N LEU A 19 -12.21 8.24 -13.58
CA LEU A 19 -11.59 8.35 -12.26
C LEU A 19 -10.50 9.43 -12.21
N ALA A 20 -9.67 9.51 -13.25
CA ALA A 20 -8.64 10.54 -13.34
C ALA A 20 -9.24 11.95 -13.37
N SER A 21 -10.34 12.14 -14.11
CA SER A 21 -11.09 13.40 -14.14
C SER A 21 -11.65 13.76 -12.76
N ASP A 22 -12.30 12.80 -12.08
CA ASP A 22 -12.91 13.01 -10.77
C ASP A 22 -11.87 13.37 -9.69
N LEU A 23 -10.65 12.85 -9.81
CA LEU A 23 -9.53 13.12 -8.91
C LEU A 23 -8.67 14.33 -9.34
N HIS A 24 -8.97 14.96 -10.47
CA HIS A 24 -8.15 16.02 -11.08
C HIS A 24 -6.68 15.60 -11.30
N LEU A 25 -6.47 14.36 -11.74
CA LEU A 25 -5.15 13.80 -12.03
C LEU A 25 -5.04 13.39 -13.51
N SER A 26 -3.82 13.22 -14.01
CA SER A 26 -3.64 12.48 -15.27
C SER A 26 -3.92 10.99 -15.07
N VAL A 27 -4.16 10.25 -16.16
CA VAL A 27 -4.34 8.78 -16.11
C VAL A 27 -3.12 8.10 -15.48
N GLY A 28 -1.90 8.54 -15.82
CA GLY A 28 -0.67 7.97 -15.26
C GLY A 28 -0.51 8.24 -13.75
N GLU A 29 -0.90 9.43 -13.28
CA GLU A 29 -0.90 9.74 -11.85
C GLU A 29 -1.98 8.96 -11.10
N THR A 30 -3.15 8.78 -11.72
CA THR A 30 -4.25 7.99 -11.16
C THR A 30 -3.85 6.53 -11.00
N VAL A 31 -3.16 5.94 -11.99
CA VAL A 31 -2.61 4.58 -11.88
C VAL A 31 -1.60 4.50 -10.74
N ARG A 32 -0.69 5.46 -10.63
CA ARG A 32 0.31 5.50 -9.53
C ARG A 32 -0.37 5.62 -8.16
N TYR A 33 -1.39 6.46 -8.06
CA TYR A 33 -2.19 6.63 -6.85
C TYR A 33 -2.94 5.33 -6.48
N ALA A 34 -3.58 4.69 -7.45
CA ALA A 34 -4.31 3.43 -7.24
C ALA A 34 -3.38 2.31 -6.78
N VAL A 35 -2.23 2.11 -7.44
CA VAL A 35 -1.22 1.12 -7.05
C VAL A 35 -0.74 1.35 -5.61
N ARG A 36 -0.45 2.60 -5.25
CA ARG A 36 -0.04 2.94 -3.89
C ARG A 36 -1.13 2.61 -2.87
N ARG A 37 -2.38 2.94 -3.16
CA ARG A 37 -3.52 2.70 -2.26
C ARG A 37 -3.80 1.20 -2.09
N LEU A 38 -3.69 0.41 -3.15
CA LEU A 38 -3.82 -1.05 -3.09
C LEU A 38 -2.74 -1.66 -2.21
N ASN A 39 -1.48 -1.25 -2.37
CA ASN A 39 -0.39 -1.72 -1.49
C ASN A 39 -0.63 -1.33 -0.03
N GLN A 40 -1.10 -0.11 0.22
CA GLN A 40 -1.43 0.34 1.57
C GLN A 40 -2.57 -0.47 2.20
N ALA A 41 -3.57 -0.87 1.42
CA ALA A 41 -4.67 -1.71 1.90
C ALA A 41 -4.19 -3.14 2.24
N ILE A 42 -3.32 -3.72 1.41
CA ILE A 42 -2.73 -5.05 1.66
C ILE A 42 -1.89 -5.02 2.93
N ILE A 43 -0.96 -4.07 3.05
CA ILE A 43 -0.13 -3.88 4.25
C ILE A 43 -1.01 -3.63 5.48
N GLY A 44 -2.07 -2.83 5.31
CA GLY A 44 -3.03 -2.56 6.38
C GLY A 44 -3.69 -3.83 6.90
N GLU A 45 -4.06 -4.77 6.04
CA GLU A 45 -4.60 -6.05 6.49
C GLU A 45 -3.54 -6.98 7.10
N GLU A 46 -2.33 -7.01 6.55
CA GLU A 46 -1.22 -7.77 7.17
C GLU A 46 -0.92 -7.29 8.59
N LEU A 47 -0.90 -5.97 8.81
CA LEU A 47 -0.69 -5.38 10.13
C LEU A 47 -1.86 -5.59 11.10
N ARG A 48 -3.07 -5.88 10.60
CA ARG A 48 -4.24 -6.21 11.42
C ARG A 48 -4.26 -7.68 11.85
N ALA A 49 -3.44 -8.53 11.22
CA ALA A 49 -3.28 -9.90 11.69
C ALA A 49 -2.76 -9.89 13.14
N ALA A 50 -3.35 -10.75 13.98
CA ALA A 50 -2.85 -10.92 15.34
C ALA A 50 -1.39 -11.37 15.27
N LEU A 51 -0.51 -10.66 15.99
CA LEU A 51 0.87 -11.05 16.14
C LEU A 51 0.93 -12.49 16.65
N THR A 52 1.79 -13.30 16.04
CA THR A 52 2.05 -14.65 16.51
C THR A 52 2.66 -14.61 17.91
N THR A 53 2.56 -15.72 18.65
CA THR A 53 3.18 -15.83 19.97
C THR A 53 4.69 -15.60 19.92
N GLU A 54 5.35 -15.95 18.81
CA GLU A 54 6.78 -15.71 18.60
C GLU A 54 7.08 -14.22 18.39
N GLU A 55 6.30 -13.52 17.58
CA GLU A 55 6.45 -12.07 17.36
C GLU A 55 6.15 -11.26 18.62
N LEU A 56 5.15 -11.67 19.41
CA LEU A 56 4.87 -11.10 20.73
C LEU A 56 6.05 -11.30 21.68
N ALA A 57 6.59 -12.52 21.76
CA ALA A 57 7.75 -12.81 22.60
C ALA A 57 9.00 -12.00 22.17
N TRP A 58 9.19 -11.80 20.87
CA TRP A 58 10.25 -10.94 20.34
C TRP A 58 10.05 -9.46 20.75
N LEU A 59 8.84 -8.91 20.63
CA LEU A 59 8.53 -7.54 21.06
C LEU A 59 8.73 -7.33 22.57
N ASP A 60 8.26 -8.28 23.39
CA ASP A 60 8.42 -8.24 24.85
C ASP A 60 9.90 -8.30 25.27
N SER A 61 10.72 -9.06 24.53
CA SER A 61 12.16 -9.16 24.76
C SER A 61 12.90 -7.85 24.44
N GLY A 62 12.48 -7.15 23.38
CA GLY A 62 13.00 -5.83 23.00
C GLY A 62 12.62 -4.72 24.00
N HIS A 63 11.39 -4.77 24.52
CA HIS A 63 10.90 -3.83 25.53
C HIS A 63 11.67 -3.98 26.87
N SER A 64 12.03 -5.21 27.25
CA SER A 64 12.84 -5.49 28.44
C SER A 64 14.30 -5.03 28.32
N HIS A 65 14.86 -4.95 27.11
CA HIS A 65 16.24 -4.50 26.90
C HIS A 65 16.38 -2.97 27.01
N SER A 66 15.36 -2.21 26.58
CA SER A 66 15.37 -0.75 26.65
C SER A 66 15.18 -0.21 28.08
N GLN A 67 14.47 -0.95 28.94
CA GLN A 67 14.25 -0.57 30.34
C GLN A 67 15.46 -0.79 31.26
N LYS A 68 16.49 -1.53 30.82
CA LYS A 68 17.73 -1.76 31.59
C LYS A 68 18.83 -0.71 31.36
N LEU A 69 18.60 0.26 30.49
CA LEU A 69 19.56 1.32 30.13
C LEU A 69 19.11 2.73 30.57
N GLY A 70 18.05 2.84 31.37
CA GLY A 70 17.64 4.07 32.05
C GLY A 70 17.77 3.93 33.56
#